data_AF-A0A7Z9D2T0-F1
#
_entry.id   AF-A0A7Z9D2T0-F1
#
_cell.length_a   1.000
_cell.length_b   1.000
_cell.length_c   1.000
_cell.angle_alpha   90.00
_cell.angle_beta   90.00
_cell.angle_gamma   90.00
#
_symmetry.space_group_name_H-M   'P 1'
#
loop_
_entity.id
_entity.type
_entity.pdbx_description
1 polymer ?
#
loop_
_entity_poly.entity_id
_entity_poly.type
_entity_poly.pdbx_seq_one_letter_code
_entity_poly.pdbx_strand_id
1 'polypeptide(L)'
;MAEFQVRVSSEAIYYFEELKKYYTRDSKVDITRSQILTRAFEETKVITNWTSIINDTETISLEYLEYQKGYGTNVKVQISEEVEKGIRELKILLPNFTATRSVTIGVAVKFMLKGAIILNKTGKITTDKNLSTIEAIEELKQNLQDIVAPINYNMLENILDSFKNNILLIK
;
A
#
# COMPACT_ATOMS: atom_id res chain seq x y z
N MET A 1 14.46 -7.93 -22.72
CA MET A 1 13.29 -7.05 -22.45
C MET A 1 11.97 -7.81 -22.40
N ALA A 2 11.66 -8.68 -23.38
CA ALA A 2 10.42 -9.47 -23.38
C ALA A 2 10.26 -10.34 -22.13
N GLU A 3 11.30 -11.10 -21.72
CA GLU A 3 11.25 -11.96 -20.52
C GLU A 3 10.97 -11.19 -19.23
N PHE A 4 11.52 -9.98 -19.09
CA PHE A 4 11.26 -9.13 -17.92
C PHE A 4 9.81 -8.65 -17.87
N GLN A 5 9.26 -8.23 -19.02
CA GLN A 5 7.85 -7.83 -19.11
C GLN A 5 6.91 -9.00 -18.82
N VAL A 6 7.23 -10.20 -19.34
CA VAL A 6 6.50 -11.44 -19.06
C VAL A 6 6.49 -11.72 -17.55
N ARG A 7 7.67 -11.68 -16.90
CA ARG A 7 7.79 -11.87 -15.46
C ARG A 7 6.93 -10.88 -14.67
N VAL A 8 7.03 -9.59 -14.98
CA VAL A 8 6.24 -8.53 -14.33
C VAL A 8 4.74 -8.78 -14.48
N SER A 9 4.30 -9.16 -15.69
CA SER A 9 2.88 -9.47 -15.94
C SER A 9 2.42 -10.72 -15.19
N SER A 10 3.21 -11.80 -15.19
CA SER A 10 2.85 -13.04 -14.47
C SER A 10 2.76 -12.81 -12.95
N GLU A 11 3.72 -12.10 -12.37
CA GLU A 11 3.67 -11.71 -10.95
C GLU A 11 2.44 -10.85 -10.64
N ALA A 12 2.14 -9.84 -11.48
CA ALA A 12 0.99 -8.98 -11.27
C ALA A 12 -0.35 -9.76 -11.34
N ILE A 13 -0.50 -10.67 -12.30
CA ILE A 13 -1.69 -11.54 -12.39
C ILE A 13 -1.83 -12.38 -11.12
N TYR A 14 -0.75 -12.99 -10.65
CA TYR A 14 -0.76 -13.76 -9.42
C TYR A 14 -1.18 -12.90 -8.22
N TYR A 15 -0.63 -11.69 -8.09
CA TYR A 15 -1.03 -10.78 -7.01
C TYR A 15 -2.51 -10.35 -7.11
N PHE A 16 -3.06 -10.19 -8.30
CA PHE A 16 -4.51 -9.96 -8.47
C PHE A 16 -5.33 -11.13 -7.91
N GLU A 17 -4.96 -12.37 -8.24
CA GLU A 17 -5.68 -13.55 -7.76
C GLU A 17 -5.55 -13.73 -6.24
N GLU A 18 -4.38 -13.43 -5.67
CA GLU A 18 -4.20 -13.44 -4.21
C GLU A 18 -5.06 -12.38 -3.53
N LEU A 19 -5.01 -11.12 -3.99
CA LEU A 19 -5.83 -10.04 -3.41
C LEU A 19 -7.33 -10.30 -3.58
N LYS A 20 -7.74 -10.92 -4.69
CA LYS A 20 -9.12 -11.34 -4.89
C LYS A 20 -9.59 -12.22 -3.72
N LYS A 21 -8.80 -13.24 -3.35
CA LYS A 21 -9.11 -14.14 -2.21
C LYS A 21 -9.21 -13.37 -0.89
N TYR A 22 -8.34 -12.38 -0.64
CA TYR A 22 -8.40 -11.55 0.55
C TYR A 22 -9.66 -10.69 0.60
N TYR A 23 -9.99 -10.02 -0.51
CA TYR A 23 -11.08 -9.07 -0.56
C TYR A 23 -12.47 -9.73 -0.59
N THR A 24 -12.56 -11.00 -1.02
CA THR A 24 -13.82 -11.76 -1.04
C THR A 24 -13.95 -12.75 0.11
N ARG A 25 -13.05 -12.75 1.11
CA ARG A 25 -13.02 -13.79 2.17
C ARG A 25 -14.35 -13.92 2.91
N ASP A 26 -15.02 -12.79 3.15
CA ASP A 26 -16.29 -12.71 3.88
C ASP A 26 -17.48 -12.33 2.97
N SER A 27 -17.27 -12.25 1.66
CA SER A 27 -18.26 -11.78 0.69
C SER A 27 -18.51 -12.82 -0.40
N LYS A 28 -19.78 -13.12 -0.68
CA LYS A 28 -20.18 -13.93 -1.84
C LYS A 28 -20.18 -13.14 -3.16
N VAL A 29 -19.82 -11.86 -3.11
CA VAL A 29 -19.81 -10.98 -4.28
C VAL A 29 -18.45 -11.06 -4.97
N ASP A 30 -18.47 -11.42 -6.25
CA ASP A 30 -17.27 -11.41 -7.07
C ASP A 30 -16.78 -9.97 -7.28
N ILE A 31 -15.47 -9.77 -7.17
CA ILE A 31 -14.81 -8.47 -7.28
C ILE A 31 -14.07 -8.37 -8.61
N THR A 32 -14.26 -7.24 -9.29
CA THR A 32 -13.59 -6.95 -10.57
C THR A 32 -12.13 -6.54 -10.36
N ARG A 33 -11.30 -6.69 -11.40
CA ARG A 33 -9.90 -6.20 -11.37
C ARG A 33 -9.79 -4.70 -11.09
N SER A 34 -10.78 -3.90 -11.50
CA SER A 34 -10.83 -2.46 -11.21
C SER A 34 -10.96 -2.21 -9.72
N GLN A 35 -11.92 -2.87 -9.08
CA GLN A 35 -12.14 -2.76 -7.64
C GLN A 35 -10.93 -3.27 -6.84
N ILE A 36 -10.29 -4.36 -7.27
CA ILE A 36 -9.04 -4.84 -6.65
C ILE A 36 -7.96 -3.76 -6.74
N LEU A 37 -7.76 -3.17 -7.92
CA LEU A 37 -6.73 -2.16 -8.15
C LEU A 37 -6.98 -0.89 -7.30
N THR A 38 -8.21 -0.40 -7.28
CA THR A 38 -8.62 0.76 -6.48
C THR A 38 -8.39 0.50 -5.00
N ARG A 39 -8.85 -0.64 -4.48
CA ARG A 39 -8.68 -0.98 -3.07
C ARG A 39 -7.21 -1.14 -2.68
N ALA A 40 -6.42 -1.83 -3.50
CA ALA A 40 -4.98 -1.97 -3.29
C ALA A 40 -4.29 -0.60 -3.29
N PHE A 41 -4.66 0.31 -4.20
CA PHE A 41 -4.11 1.66 -4.23
C PHE A 41 -4.39 2.39 -2.90
N GLU A 42 -5.64 2.42 -2.44
CA GLU A 42 -6.01 3.05 -1.16
C GLU A 42 -5.25 2.46 0.03
N GLU A 43 -5.18 1.13 0.12
CA GLU A 43 -4.47 0.45 1.22
C GLU A 43 -2.98 0.78 1.23
N THR A 44 -2.35 0.92 0.05
CA THR A 44 -0.92 1.21 -0.04
C THR A 44 -0.53 2.68 0.16
N LYS A 45 -1.49 3.61 0.29
CA LYS A 45 -1.18 5.03 0.57
C LYS A 45 -0.37 5.22 1.86
N VAL A 46 -0.47 4.28 2.80
CA VAL A 46 0.27 4.29 4.07
C VAL A 46 1.75 3.88 3.94
N ILE A 47 2.16 3.35 2.79
CA ILE A 47 3.53 2.86 2.56
C ILE A 47 4.43 4.03 2.17
N THR A 48 5.29 4.43 3.11
CA THR A 48 6.29 5.49 2.86
C THR A 48 7.64 4.93 2.42
N ASN A 49 7.99 3.72 2.86
CA ASN A 49 9.20 3.02 2.43
C ASN A 49 8.85 1.77 1.63
N TRP A 50 9.20 1.79 0.35
CA TRP A 50 8.95 0.67 -0.56
C TRP A 50 10.07 -0.38 -0.55
N THR A 51 11.22 -0.12 0.08
CA THR A 51 12.37 -1.05 0.14
C THR A 51 11.96 -2.40 0.73
N SER A 52 11.22 -2.40 1.84
CA SER A 52 10.75 -3.62 2.49
C SER A 52 9.82 -4.42 1.59
N ILE A 53 8.91 -3.74 0.89
CA ILE A 53 7.96 -4.36 -0.05
C ILE A 53 8.70 -4.94 -1.26
N ILE A 54 9.65 -4.20 -1.83
CA ILE A 54 10.39 -4.61 -3.02
C ILE A 54 11.24 -5.85 -2.71
N ASN A 55 11.94 -5.83 -1.57
CA ASN A 55 12.89 -6.89 -1.18
C ASN A 55 12.25 -8.07 -0.44
N ASP A 56 10.97 -7.99 -0.07
CA ASP A 56 10.27 -9.10 0.58
C ASP A 56 10.28 -10.37 -0.30
N THR A 57 10.83 -11.46 0.24
CA THR A 57 10.80 -12.80 -0.38
C THR A 57 10.08 -13.82 0.50
N GLU A 58 9.73 -13.45 1.73
CA GLU A 58 9.21 -14.37 2.74
C GLU A 58 7.68 -14.36 2.80
N THR A 59 7.06 -13.19 2.60
CA THR A 59 5.60 -13.04 2.77
C THR A 59 4.81 -13.59 1.58
N ILE A 60 5.41 -13.61 0.39
CA ILE A 60 4.80 -14.09 -0.85
C ILE A 60 5.75 -15.03 -1.58
N SER A 61 5.51 -16.33 -1.50
CA SER A 61 6.30 -17.33 -2.23
C SER A 61 5.93 -17.32 -3.72
N LEU A 62 6.94 -17.09 -4.56
CA LEU A 62 6.83 -17.14 -6.03
C LEU A 62 7.43 -18.44 -6.62
N GLU A 63 7.83 -19.40 -5.78
CA GLU A 63 8.59 -20.59 -6.20
C GLU A 63 7.84 -21.47 -7.23
N TYR A 64 6.51 -21.42 -7.22
CA TYR A 64 5.66 -22.21 -8.12
C TYR A 64 4.99 -21.36 -9.22
N LEU A 65 5.44 -20.13 -9.43
CA LEU A 65 4.84 -19.25 -10.43
C LEU A 65 5.26 -19.68 -11.84
N GLU A 66 4.35 -20.34 -12.57
CA GLU A 66 4.55 -20.61 -13.99
C GLU A 66 4.50 -19.30 -14.77
N TYR A 67 5.65 -18.87 -15.29
CA TYR A 67 5.71 -17.73 -16.19
C TYR A 67 5.06 -18.10 -17.52
N GLN A 68 3.89 -17.51 -17.79
CA GLN A 68 3.19 -17.75 -19.05
C GLN A 68 4.11 -17.35 -20.22
N LYS A 69 4.38 -18.27 -21.14
CA LYS A 69 5.04 -17.96 -22.41
C LYS A 69 4.05 -17.19 -23.29
N GLY A 70 4.04 -15.87 -23.19
CA GLY A 70 3.14 -15.04 -23.98
C GLY A 70 3.23 -13.56 -23.62
N TYR A 71 2.93 -12.70 -24.60
CA TYR A 71 2.95 -11.25 -24.43
C TYR A 71 2.05 -10.82 -23.27
N GLY A 72 2.61 -9.98 -22.39
CA GLY A 72 1.99 -9.53 -21.15
C GLY A 72 0.54 -9.13 -21.36
N THR A 73 -0.36 -9.74 -20.58
CA THR A 73 -1.76 -9.37 -20.56
C THR A 73 -1.84 -7.89 -20.21
N ASN A 74 -2.17 -7.05 -21.19
CA ASN A 74 -2.49 -5.66 -20.94
C ASN A 74 -3.64 -5.65 -19.92
N VAL A 75 -3.35 -5.16 -18.72
CA VAL A 75 -4.36 -4.91 -17.69
C VAL A 75 -5.15 -3.68 -18.16
N LYS A 76 -5.97 -3.84 -19.21
CA LYS A 76 -6.94 -2.83 -19.64
C LYS A 76 -8.09 -2.88 -18.66
N VAL A 77 -7.97 -2.09 -17.60
CA VAL A 77 -8.96 -1.99 -16.55
C VAL A 77 -9.43 -0.55 -16.51
N GLN A 78 -10.73 -0.33 -16.55
CA GLN A 78 -11.31 0.99 -16.34
C GLN A 78 -11.18 1.34 -14.86
N ILE A 79 -10.34 2.32 -14.53
CA ILE A 79 -10.13 2.83 -13.18
C ILE A 79 -10.47 4.32 -13.13
N SER A 80 -10.69 4.86 -11.94
CA SER A 80 -10.90 6.30 -11.79
C SER A 80 -9.63 7.09 -12.15
N GLU A 81 -9.82 8.34 -12.53
CA GLU A 81 -8.72 9.26 -12.85
C GLU A 81 -7.77 9.46 -11.65
N GLU A 82 -8.31 9.46 -10.43
CA GLU A 82 -7.52 9.53 -9.19
C GLU A 82 -6.57 8.34 -9.06
N VAL A 83 -7.06 7.11 -9.25
CA VAL A 83 -6.25 5.90 -9.15
C VAL A 83 -5.20 5.87 -10.27
N GLU A 84 -5.57 6.29 -11.48
CA GLU A 84 -4.61 6.39 -12.59
C GLU A 84 -3.49 7.39 -12.28
N LYS A 85 -3.84 8.57 -11.76
CA LYS A 85 -2.88 9.59 -11.35
C LYS A 85 -1.96 9.07 -10.25
N GLY A 86 -2.52 8.43 -9.22
CA GLY A 86 -1.75 7.85 -8.13
C GLY A 86 -0.75 6.77 -8.60
N ILE A 87 -1.13 5.92 -9.55
CA ILE A 87 -0.21 4.94 -10.14
C ILE A 87 0.92 5.62 -10.93
N ARG A 88 0.63 6.74 -11.61
CA ARG A 88 1.65 7.54 -12.29
C ARG A 88 2.61 8.20 -11.29
N GLU A 89 2.13 8.63 -10.14
CA GLU A 89 2.96 9.15 -9.04
C GLU A 89 3.84 8.04 -8.46
N LEU A 90 3.30 6.83 -8.23
CA LEU A 90 4.09 5.67 -7.80
C LEU A 90 5.20 5.32 -8.80
N LYS A 91 4.93 5.42 -10.11
CA LYS A 91 5.95 5.24 -11.15
C LYS A 91 7.11 6.25 -11.03
N ILE A 92 6.85 7.46 -10.55
CA ILE A 92 7.87 8.48 -10.31
C ILE A 92 8.62 8.22 -9.00
N LEU A 93 7.92 7.72 -7.97
CA LEU A 93 8.45 7.47 -6.63
C LEU A 93 9.33 6.21 -6.55
N LEU A 94 8.88 5.09 -7.10
CA LEU A 94 9.52 3.78 -6.96
C LEU A 94 10.99 3.68 -7.43
N PRO A 95 11.45 4.40 -8.47
CA PRO A 95 12.86 4.49 -8.85
C PRO A 95 13.81 4.80 -7.68
N ASN A 96 13.36 5.55 -6.68
CA ASN A 96 14.13 5.89 -5.48
C ASN A 96 14.45 4.66 -4.61
N PHE A 97 13.71 3.56 -4.78
CA PHE A 97 13.83 2.34 -3.97
C PHE A 97 14.36 1.15 -4.77
N THR A 98 14.23 1.14 -6.10
CA THR A 98 14.61 0.01 -6.97
C THR A 98 16.02 0.11 -7.54
N ALA A 99 16.81 1.13 -7.16
CA ALA A 99 18.13 1.42 -7.74
C ALA A 99 18.14 1.54 -9.29
N THR A 100 17.00 1.91 -9.88
CA THR A 100 16.83 2.08 -11.33
C THR A 100 16.44 3.50 -11.67
N ARG A 101 16.81 4.01 -12.85
CA ARG A 101 16.46 5.37 -13.29
C ARG A 101 14.97 5.59 -13.53
N SER A 102 14.23 4.54 -13.86
CA SER A 102 12.79 4.62 -14.12
C SER A 102 12.14 3.24 -13.99
N VAL A 103 10.84 3.24 -13.72
CA VAL A 103 10.00 2.02 -13.74
C VAL A 103 8.85 2.20 -14.73
N THR A 104 8.33 1.08 -15.23
CA THR A 104 7.12 1.09 -16.07
C THR A 104 5.86 1.11 -15.20
N ILE A 105 4.71 1.48 -15.77
CA ILE A 105 3.42 1.40 -15.07
C ILE A 105 3.14 -0.03 -14.58
N GLY A 106 3.49 -1.05 -15.38
CA GLY A 106 3.32 -2.45 -14.98
C GLY A 106 4.14 -2.81 -13.73
N VAL A 107 5.36 -2.29 -13.61
CA VAL A 107 6.19 -2.47 -12.40
C VAL A 107 5.60 -1.74 -11.21
N ALA A 108 5.07 -0.51 -11.41
CA ALA A 108 4.42 0.24 -10.34
C ALA A 108 3.17 -0.48 -9.81
N VAL A 109 2.30 -0.94 -10.71
CA VAL A 109 1.12 -1.74 -10.36
C VAL A 109 1.53 -3.02 -9.65
N LYS A 110 2.55 -3.72 -10.14
CA LYS A 110 3.06 -4.94 -9.52
C LYS A 110 3.46 -4.71 -8.06
N PHE A 111 4.26 -3.68 -7.77
CA PHE A 111 4.68 -3.40 -6.40
C PHE A 111 3.54 -2.92 -5.52
N MET A 112 2.62 -2.11 -6.05
CA MET A 112 1.41 -1.70 -5.35
C MET A 112 0.57 -2.92 -4.91
N LEU A 113 0.30 -3.86 -5.83
CA LEU A 113 -0.44 -5.08 -5.49
C LEU A 113 0.32 -5.92 -4.45
N LYS A 114 1.64 -6.06 -4.61
CA LYS A 114 2.50 -6.76 -3.63
C LYS A 114 2.41 -6.11 -2.24
N GLY A 115 2.48 -4.78 -2.19
CA GLY A 115 2.36 -4.00 -0.95
C GLY A 115 1.03 -4.25 -0.24
N ALA A 116 -0.08 -4.19 -0.98
CA ALA A 116 -1.40 -4.50 -0.42
C ALA A 116 -1.47 -5.92 0.16
N ILE A 117 -0.91 -6.93 -0.51
CA ILE A 117 -0.88 -8.31 0.02
C ILE A 117 -0.11 -8.37 1.33
N ILE A 118 1.08 -7.76 1.39
CA ILE A 118 1.91 -7.76 2.60
C ILE A 118 1.17 -7.07 3.75
N LEU A 119 0.53 -5.93 3.49
CA LEU A 119 -0.31 -5.23 4.48
C LEU A 119 -1.43 -6.12 5.01
N ASN A 120 -2.19 -6.77 4.11
CA ASN A 120 -3.29 -7.66 4.50
C ASN A 120 -2.82 -8.92 5.26
N LYS A 121 -1.61 -9.43 4.96
CA LYS A 121 -1.05 -10.61 5.64
C LYS A 121 -0.47 -10.31 7.02
N THR A 122 0.23 -9.19 7.13
CA THR A 122 1.06 -8.90 8.31
C THR A 122 0.42 -7.89 9.25
N GLY A 123 -0.54 -7.09 8.78
CA GLY A 123 -1.05 -5.92 9.50
C GLY A 123 0.00 -4.83 9.73
N LYS A 124 1.22 -4.98 9.20
CA LYS A 124 2.32 -4.06 9.44
C LYS A 124 2.29 -2.93 8.41
N ILE A 125 1.88 -1.76 8.86
CA ILE A 125 2.15 -0.50 8.16
C ILE A 125 3.67 -0.31 8.18
N THR A 126 4.38 -0.59 7.08
CA THR A 126 5.81 -0.31 6.98
C THR A 126 6.02 1.20 6.78
N THR A 127 5.85 1.96 7.85
CA THR A 127 6.35 3.33 7.96
C THR A 127 7.77 3.26 8.48
N ASP A 128 8.73 3.80 7.73
CA ASP A 128 10.11 4.02 8.20
C ASP A 128 10.20 4.96 9.42
N LYS A 129 9.10 5.59 9.78
CA LYS A 129 8.98 6.19 11.10
C LYS A 129 8.83 5.05 12.12
N ASN A 130 9.95 4.65 12.73
CA ASN A 130 9.98 4.21 14.13
C ASN A 130 9.48 5.38 15.01
N LEU A 131 8.27 5.85 14.76
CA LEU A 131 7.61 6.82 15.61
C LEU A 131 7.20 6.03 16.84
N SER A 132 7.84 6.33 17.96
CA SER A 132 7.31 5.89 19.23
C SER A 132 5.84 6.32 19.32
N THR A 133 5.01 5.54 20.02
CA THR A 133 3.59 5.86 20.22
C THR A 133 3.38 7.30 20.71
N ILE A 134 4.37 7.86 21.43
CA ILE A 134 4.38 9.23 21.90
C ILE A 134 4.52 10.23 20.74
N GLU A 135 5.49 10.03 19.85
CA GLU A 135 5.72 10.92 18.72
C GLU A 135 4.55 10.90 17.71
N ALA A 136 3.87 9.76 17.55
CA ALA A 136 2.64 9.68 16.75
C ALA A 136 1.47 10.48 17.33
N ILE A 137 1.37 10.53 18.66
CA ILE A 137 0.35 11.33 19.36
C ILE A 137 0.66 12.83 19.21
N GLU A 138 1.93 13.23 19.28
CA GLU A 138 2.32 14.63 19.08
C GLU A 138 2.07 15.10 17.63
N GLU A 139 2.35 14.25 16.63
CA GLU A 139 2.03 14.55 15.23
C GLU A 139 0.52 14.70 15.01
N LEU A 140 -0.28 13.82 15.61
CA LEU A 140 -1.74 13.92 15.58
C LEU A 140 -2.23 15.23 16.23
N LYS A 141 -1.62 15.62 17.36
CA LYS A 141 -1.96 16.86 18.08
C LYS A 141 -1.75 18.09 17.20
N GLN A 142 -0.60 18.19 16.52
CA GLN A 142 -0.31 19.29 15.60
C GLN A 142 -1.29 19.34 14.42
N ASN A 143 -1.51 18.20 13.76
CA ASN A 143 -2.43 18.13 12.62
C ASN A 143 -3.87 18.53 13.00
N LEU A 144 -4.33 18.20 14.21
CA LEU A 144 -5.65 18.57 14.69
C LEU A 144 -5.74 20.05 15.08
N GLN A 145 -4.66 20.66 15.58
CA GLN A 145 -4.63 22.10 15.85
C GLN A 145 -4.81 22.93 14.56
N ASP A 146 -4.30 22.45 13.43
CA ASP A 146 -4.49 23.14 12.14
C ASP A 146 -5.94 23.11 11.61
N ILE A 147 -6.78 22.20 12.14
CA ILE A 147 -8.17 21.98 11.68
C ILE A 147 -9.18 22.56 12.67
N VAL A 148 -8.84 22.54 13.96
CA VAL A 148 -9.75 22.93 15.04
C VAL A 148 -9.71 24.45 15.25
N ALA A 149 -10.87 25.05 15.53
CA ALA A 149 -10.92 26.47 15.87
C ALA A 149 -10.14 26.77 17.17
N PRO A 150 -9.39 27.88 17.28
CA PRO A 150 -8.54 28.16 18.43
C PRO A 150 -9.25 28.12 19.80
N ILE A 151 -10.54 28.47 19.83
CA ILE A 151 -11.37 28.41 21.04
C ILE A 151 -11.47 27.00 21.64
N ASN A 152 -11.28 25.97 20.82
CA ASN A 152 -11.38 24.56 21.21
C ASN A 152 -10.02 23.90 21.49
N TYR A 153 -8.90 24.62 21.34
CA TYR A 153 -7.57 24.04 21.54
C TYR A 153 -7.38 23.45 22.94
N ASN A 154 -7.78 24.17 23.99
CA ASN A 154 -7.66 23.66 25.36
C ASN A 154 -8.44 22.35 25.57
N MET A 155 -9.63 22.23 24.96
CA MET A 155 -10.44 21.02 25.04
C MET A 155 -9.79 19.86 24.27
N LEU A 156 -9.25 20.14 23.08
CA LEU A 156 -8.51 19.17 22.27
C LEU A 156 -7.26 18.65 23.01
N GLU A 157 -6.46 19.54 23.62
CA GLU A 157 -5.28 19.16 24.38
C GLU A 157 -5.63 18.21 25.53
N ASN A 158 -6.65 18.55 26.32
CA ASN A 158 -7.08 17.72 27.44
C ASN A 158 -7.54 16.32 27.01
N ILE A 159 -8.24 16.20 25.87
CA ILE A 159 -8.69 14.91 25.33
C ILE A 159 -7.49 14.07 24.89
N LEU A 160 -6.55 14.68 24.15
CA LEU A 160 -5.37 13.99 23.65
C LEU A 160 -4.41 13.57 24.77
N ASP A 161 -4.23 14.42 25.79
CA ASP A 161 -3.39 14.10 26.94
C ASP A 161 -4.00 12.98 27.79
N SER A 162 -5.33 12.98 27.98
CA SER A 162 -6.05 11.87 28.63
C SER A 162 -5.87 10.56 27.87
N PHE A 163 -6.02 10.59 26.54
CA PHE A 163 -5.81 9.44 25.67
C PHE A 163 -4.37 8.91 25.76
N LYS A 164 -3.37 9.81 25.70
CA LYS A 164 -1.94 9.49 25.86
C LYS A 164 -1.66 8.79 27.19
N ASN A 165 -2.21 9.32 28.28
CA ASN A 165 -2.04 8.73 29.61
C ASN A 165 -2.68 7.35 29.71
N ASN A 166 -3.88 7.16 29.14
CA ASN A 166 -4.55 5.86 29.13
C ASN A 166 -3.74 4.80 28.36
N ILE A 167 -3.11 5.16 27.25
CA ILE A 167 -2.23 4.24 26.50
C ILE A 167 -0.99 3.86 27.32
N LEU A 168 -0.38 4.81 28.01
CA LEU A 168 0.82 4.56 28.83
C LEU A 168 0.55 3.63 30.02
N LEU A 169 -0.69 3.58 30.51
CA LEU A 169 -1.13 2.71 31.60
C LEU A 169 -1.40 1.26 31.18
N ILE A 170 -1.45 0.94 29.88
CA ILE A 170 -1.76 -0.40 29.35
C ILE A 170 -0.49 -1.29 29.21
N LYS A 171 0.65 -0.87 29.80
CA LYS A 171 1.89 -1.67 29.83
C LYS A 171 1.87 -2.81 30.84
#